data_AF-A0A135LL79-F1
#
_entry.id   AF-A0A135LL79-F1
#
_cell.length_a   1.000
_cell.length_b   1.000
_cell.length_c   1.000
_cell.angle_alpha   90.00
_cell.angle_beta   90.00
_cell.angle_gamma   90.00
#
_symmetry.space_group_name_H-M   'P 1'
#
loop_
_entity.id
_entity.type
_entity.pdbx_description
1 polymer ?
#
loop_
_entity_poly.entity_id
_entity_poly.type
_entity_poly.pdbx_seq_one_letter_code
_entity_poly.pdbx_strand_id
1 'polypeptide(L)'
;MSLASTESCPRSDVFSTATKTEIKWLAGDSCWVCHSTDPQICDVIGKEDKQVDLWLNASLIDFSLTSAANGIPLCGSCHTQFDRDHDPGVIFIPTDLQYFIDFELDDRKRRSTASSVLNRKVPTSAMYKDHLIKNNKISECATSGLYRRIFLKNYLHPGLISPEDLGVTTSKQWHGAPIATLRRGIMTLGSPRVTSLDEVTVNQLQTLRDLYFRPTEDNPVNIRSSRSLPDHKGEKRPVDGDEGQLESKRVKQDLTWVDKPEDTDGNNFNHQQNRGCAFRDEWVLGPDLTTQEVICRYAPIFAHH
;
A
#
# COMPACT_ATOMS: atom_id res chain seq x y z
N MET A 1 -7.70 29.67 -37.32
CA MET A 1 -7.15 29.59 -35.96
C MET A 1 -8.15 28.78 -35.13
N SER A 2 -7.85 27.51 -34.88
CA SER A 2 -8.71 26.60 -34.11
C SER A 2 -7.97 26.24 -32.83
N LEU A 3 -8.46 26.70 -31.70
CA LEU A 3 -7.96 26.31 -30.38
C LEU A 3 -8.51 24.92 -30.08
N ALA A 4 -7.62 23.92 -30.10
CA ALA A 4 -7.93 22.59 -29.64
C ALA A 4 -8.16 22.64 -28.12
N SER A 5 -9.39 22.35 -27.72
CA SER A 5 -9.75 22.04 -26.34
C SER A 5 -9.05 20.75 -25.96
N THR A 6 -8.06 20.81 -25.08
CA THR A 6 -7.51 19.61 -24.44
C THR A 6 -8.57 19.07 -23.50
N GLU A 7 -9.31 18.07 -23.96
CA GLU A 7 -10.09 17.19 -23.08
C GLU A 7 -9.12 16.55 -22.08
N SER A 8 -9.09 17.10 -20.87
CA SER A 8 -8.45 16.43 -19.74
C SER A 8 -9.26 15.19 -19.43
N CYS A 9 -8.77 14.01 -19.81
CA CYS A 9 -9.32 12.75 -19.30
C CYS A 9 -9.40 12.86 -17.76
N PRO A 10 -10.57 12.66 -17.14
CA PRO A 10 -10.65 12.63 -15.69
C PRO A 10 -9.74 11.50 -15.22
N ARG A 11 -8.68 11.83 -14.49
CA ARG A 11 -7.91 10.82 -13.75
C ARG A 11 -8.93 10.07 -12.91
N SER A 12 -9.13 8.79 -13.21
CA SER A 12 -10.05 7.94 -12.48
C SER A 12 -9.61 7.96 -11.01
N ASP A 13 -10.40 8.62 -10.18
CA ASP A 13 -10.12 8.71 -8.76
C ASP A 13 -10.05 7.31 -8.15
N VAL A 14 -9.12 7.09 -7.23
CA VAL A 14 -8.91 5.76 -6.65
C VAL A 14 -10.09 5.33 -5.81
N PHE A 15 -10.63 6.29 -5.06
CA PHE A 15 -11.74 6.07 -4.16
C PHE A 15 -13.04 6.53 -4.80
N SER A 16 -14.07 5.70 -4.66
CA SER A 16 -15.44 6.12 -4.95
C SER A 16 -15.83 7.32 -4.07
N THR A 17 -16.79 8.12 -4.52
CA THR A 17 -17.33 9.22 -3.69
C THR A 17 -17.81 8.72 -2.33
N ALA A 18 -18.47 7.55 -2.29
CA ALA A 18 -18.92 6.93 -1.04
C ALA A 18 -17.75 6.60 -0.10
N THR A 19 -16.67 6.03 -0.64
CA THR A 19 -15.47 5.71 0.14
C THR A 19 -14.80 6.96 0.69
N LYS A 20 -14.73 8.04 -0.10
CA LYS A 20 -14.18 9.32 0.37
C LYS A 20 -15.00 9.91 1.51
N THR A 21 -16.32 9.86 1.41
CA THR A 21 -17.22 10.31 2.48
C THR A 21 -17.03 9.47 3.74
N GLU A 22 -16.85 8.16 3.62
CA GLU A 22 -16.55 7.28 4.76
C GLU A 22 -15.20 7.62 5.42
N ILE A 23 -14.17 7.87 4.62
CA ILE A 23 -12.84 8.24 5.15
C ILE A 23 -12.93 9.57 5.92
N LYS A 24 -13.67 10.56 5.38
CA LYS A 24 -13.93 11.83 6.06
C LYS A 24 -14.69 11.65 7.36
N TRP A 25 -15.70 10.78 7.38
CA TRP A 25 -16.43 10.45 8.60
C TRP A 25 -15.50 9.90 9.69
N LEU A 26 -14.63 8.95 9.31
CA LEU A 26 -13.77 8.24 10.25
C LEU A 26 -12.55 9.05 10.72
N ALA A 27 -11.94 9.86 9.84
CA ALA A 27 -10.70 10.58 10.11
C ALA A 27 -10.88 12.10 10.32
N GLY A 28 -12.07 12.62 10.03
CA GLY A 28 -12.40 14.05 10.05
C GLY A 28 -12.15 14.77 8.72
N ASP A 29 -12.65 16.00 8.63
CA ASP A 29 -12.59 16.86 7.43
C ASP A 29 -11.35 17.77 7.37
N SER A 30 -10.32 17.48 8.16
CA SER A 30 -9.06 18.23 8.17
C SER A 30 -7.88 17.32 7.89
N CYS A 31 -6.77 17.89 7.44
CA CYS A 31 -5.54 17.14 7.22
C CYS A 31 -5.17 16.34 8.46
N TRP A 32 -5.01 15.04 8.29
CA TRP A 32 -4.73 14.14 9.39
C TRP A 32 -3.40 14.47 10.09
N VAL A 33 -2.42 14.94 9.32
CA VAL A 33 -1.08 15.32 9.81
C VAL A 33 -1.08 16.69 10.48
N CYS A 34 -1.43 17.76 9.75
CA CYS A 34 -1.21 19.14 10.19
C CYS A 34 -2.49 19.95 10.49
N HIS A 35 -3.66 19.33 10.43
CA HIS A 35 -4.96 19.96 10.72
C HIS A 35 -5.39 21.10 9.77
N SER A 36 -4.68 21.33 8.67
CA SER A 36 -5.14 22.25 7.62
C SER A 36 -6.49 21.84 7.05
N THR A 37 -7.31 22.81 6.66
CA THR A 37 -8.60 22.57 6.02
C THR A 37 -8.46 21.98 4.62
N ASP A 38 -9.56 21.48 4.07
CA ASP A 38 -9.69 21.04 2.68
C ASP A 38 -8.69 19.94 2.26
N PRO A 39 -8.57 18.84 3.03
CA PRO A 39 -7.69 17.74 2.66
C PRO A 39 -8.22 17.00 1.42
N GLN A 40 -7.28 16.45 0.64
CA GLN A 40 -7.55 15.42 -0.34
C GLN A 40 -7.50 14.05 0.33
N ILE A 41 -8.28 13.10 -0.19
CA ILE A 41 -8.22 11.71 0.27
C ILE A 41 -7.12 10.98 -0.50
N CYS A 42 -6.15 10.46 0.23
CA CYS A 42 -4.93 9.85 -0.28
C CYS A 42 -4.86 8.36 0.07
N ASP A 43 -4.22 7.58 -0.79
CA ASP A 43 -3.91 6.18 -0.54
C ASP A 43 -2.70 6.04 0.39
N VAL A 44 -2.79 5.23 1.44
CA VAL A 44 -1.65 4.90 2.28
C VAL A 44 -0.69 3.96 1.53
N ILE A 45 -1.22 2.92 0.89
CA ILE A 45 -0.51 2.12 -0.12
C ILE A 45 -0.94 2.62 -1.50
N GLY A 46 -0.05 3.34 -2.18
CA GLY A 46 -0.31 3.90 -3.50
C GLY A 46 -0.53 2.84 -4.57
N LYS A 47 -1.30 3.15 -5.61
CA LYS A 47 -1.57 2.22 -6.73
C LYS A 47 -0.33 1.90 -7.56
N GLU A 48 0.57 2.87 -7.66
CA GLU A 48 1.84 2.81 -8.39
C GLU A 48 2.93 2.05 -7.62
N ASP A 49 2.66 1.62 -6.39
CA ASP A 49 3.59 0.84 -5.60
C ASP A 49 3.85 -0.54 -6.23
N LYS A 50 5.04 -0.68 -6.80
CA LYS A 50 5.50 -1.89 -7.48
C LYS A 50 5.75 -3.06 -6.54
N GLN A 51 5.74 -2.85 -5.21
CA GLN A 51 5.96 -3.91 -4.23
C GLN A 51 4.67 -4.52 -3.69
N VAL A 52 3.48 -3.98 -4.00
CA VAL A 52 2.19 -4.48 -3.48
C VAL A 52 2.05 -5.99 -3.65
N ASP A 53 2.41 -6.53 -4.81
CA ASP A 53 2.32 -7.96 -5.10
C ASP A 53 3.16 -8.82 -4.13
N LEU A 54 4.31 -8.33 -3.68
CA LEU A 54 5.15 -9.03 -2.70
C LEU A 54 4.44 -9.14 -1.34
N TRP A 55 3.69 -8.11 -0.95
CA TRP A 55 2.95 -8.07 0.31
C TRP A 55 1.67 -8.92 0.24
N LEU A 56 0.98 -8.91 -0.90
CA LEU A 56 -0.16 -9.80 -1.17
C LEU A 56 0.26 -11.27 -1.21
N ASN A 57 1.37 -11.60 -1.90
CA ASN A 57 1.91 -12.96 -1.95
C ASN A 57 2.39 -13.45 -0.59
N ALA A 58 2.84 -12.52 0.28
CA ALA A 58 3.15 -12.81 1.67
C ALA A 58 1.89 -12.89 2.57
N SER A 59 0.68 -12.73 2.01
CA SER A 59 -0.59 -12.69 2.74
C SER A 59 -0.60 -11.67 3.90
N LEU A 60 0.03 -10.50 3.68
CA LEU A 60 0.09 -9.42 4.65
C LEU A 60 -1.01 -8.38 4.46
N ILE A 61 -1.47 -8.19 3.22
CA ILE A 61 -2.57 -7.28 2.88
C ILE A 61 -3.85 -8.11 2.80
N ASP A 62 -4.80 -7.83 3.71
CA ASP A 62 -6.09 -8.52 3.84
C ASP A 62 -7.30 -7.63 3.52
N PHE A 63 -7.05 -6.43 2.99
CA PHE A 63 -8.07 -5.43 2.65
C PHE A 63 -7.92 -4.92 1.21
N SER A 64 -9.01 -4.41 0.64
CA SER A 64 -8.98 -3.78 -0.69
C SER A 64 -8.27 -2.44 -0.65
N LEU A 65 -7.34 -2.19 -1.57
CA LEU A 65 -6.62 -0.92 -1.68
C LEU A 65 -7.54 0.27 -2.03
N THR A 66 -8.76 0.01 -2.51
CA THR A 66 -9.77 1.04 -2.79
C THR A 66 -10.78 1.21 -1.66
N SER A 67 -10.60 0.55 -0.51
CA SER A 67 -11.48 0.69 0.65
C SER A 67 -11.05 1.83 1.58
N ALA A 68 -11.92 2.22 2.50
CA ALA A 68 -11.59 3.22 3.52
C ALA A 68 -10.37 2.82 4.37
N ALA A 69 -10.08 1.52 4.48
CA ALA A 69 -8.94 1.04 5.26
C ALA A 69 -7.58 1.47 4.69
N ASN A 70 -7.51 1.87 3.42
CA ASN A 70 -6.31 2.43 2.79
C ASN A 70 -6.31 3.97 2.73
N GLY A 71 -7.34 4.63 3.25
CA GLY A 71 -7.57 6.05 3.02
C GLY A 71 -7.09 6.95 4.16
N ILE A 72 -6.55 8.11 3.81
CA ILE A 72 -6.19 9.15 4.78
C ILE A 72 -6.40 10.56 4.21
N PRO A 73 -7.01 11.51 4.96
CA PRO A 73 -7.12 12.90 4.51
C PRO A 73 -5.80 13.66 4.69
N LEU A 74 -5.20 14.19 3.63
CA LEU A 74 -3.98 15.01 3.66
C LEU A 74 -4.15 16.31 2.85
N CYS A 75 -3.63 17.43 3.37
CA CYS A 75 -3.52 18.66 2.56
C CYS A 75 -2.42 18.47 1.49
N GLY A 76 -2.42 19.30 0.44
CA GLY A 76 -1.48 19.16 -0.68
C GLY A 76 0.00 19.09 -0.27
N SER A 77 0.40 19.86 0.74
CA SER A 77 1.77 19.84 1.29
C SER A 77 2.10 18.51 1.98
N CYS A 78 1.22 18.03 2.87
CA CYS A 78 1.44 16.76 3.57
C CYS A 78 1.38 15.57 2.61
N HIS A 79 0.43 15.58 1.66
CA HIS A 79 0.28 14.57 0.62
C HIS A 79 1.58 14.43 -0.19
N THR A 80 2.11 15.56 -0.69
CA THR A 80 3.37 15.57 -1.45
C THR A 80 4.56 15.03 -0.65
N GLN A 81 4.60 15.26 0.67
CA GLN A 81 5.70 14.77 1.50
C GLN A 81 5.52 13.31 1.90
N PHE A 82 4.28 12.83 1.96
CA PHE A 82 3.94 11.46 2.27
C PHE A 82 4.21 10.52 1.08
N ASP A 83 3.91 10.95 -0.14
CA ASP A 83 4.03 10.15 -1.38
C ASP A 83 5.46 9.99 -1.90
N ARG A 84 6.44 10.67 -1.31
CA ARG A 84 7.84 10.54 -1.74
C ARG A 84 8.40 9.18 -1.34
N ASP A 85 8.44 8.24 -2.28
CA ASP A 85 8.93 6.87 -2.06
C ASP A 85 10.36 6.80 -1.50
N HIS A 86 11.28 7.60 -2.05
CA HIS A 86 12.71 7.53 -1.72
C HIS A 86 13.13 8.43 -0.56
N ASP A 87 12.38 9.51 -0.31
CA ASP A 87 12.73 10.50 0.71
C ASP A 87 11.46 11.15 1.28
N PRO A 88 10.65 10.36 2.03
CA PRO A 88 9.42 10.85 2.64
C PRO A 88 9.73 11.95 3.64
N GLY A 89 8.85 12.95 3.72
CA GLY A 89 8.93 14.01 4.73
C GLY A 89 8.15 13.68 6.01
N VAL A 90 7.14 12.81 5.91
CA VAL A 90 6.34 12.34 7.04
C VAL A 90 5.97 10.88 6.83
N ILE A 91 6.01 10.12 7.92
CA ILE A 91 5.38 8.81 8.02
C ILE A 91 4.53 8.79 9.28
N PHE A 92 3.68 7.78 9.41
CA PHE A 92 3.05 7.45 10.67
C PHE A 92 3.02 5.95 10.82
N ILE A 93 3.11 5.49 12.08
CA ILE A 93 3.18 4.07 12.43
C ILE A 93 2.35 3.82 13.70
N PRO A 94 1.91 2.58 13.96
CA PRO A 94 1.23 2.24 15.20
C PRO A 94 2.08 2.62 16.42
N THR A 95 1.45 3.09 17.50
CA THR A 95 2.18 3.45 18.73
C THR A 95 2.72 2.24 19.48
N ASP A 96 2.16 1.06 19.24
CA ASP A 96 2.51 -0.18 19.91
C ASP A 96 2.93 -1.23 18.87
N LEU A 97 4.18 -1.15 18.44
CA LEU A 97 4.77 -2.11 17.49
C LEU A 97 4.93 -3.50 18.11
N GLN A 98 5.06 -3.59 19.44
CA GLN A 98 5.27 -4.86 20.13
C GLN A 98 4.07 -5.79 19.94
N TYR A 99 2.85 -5.26 19.97
CA TYR A 99 1.64 -6.01 19.65
C TYR A 99 1.74 -6.77 18.31
N PHE A 100 2.24 -6.11 17.26
CA PHE A 100 2.36 -6.72 15.94
C PHE A 100 3.46 -7.77 15.88
N ILE A 101 4.53 -7.59 16.66
CA ILE A 101 5.61 -8.57 16.80
C ILE A 101 5.07 -9.82 17.47
N ASP A 102 4.43 -9.67 18.62
CA ASP A 102 3.88 -10.77 19.40
C ASP A 102 2.82 -11.53 18.59
N PHE A 103 1.97 -10.80 17.85
CA PHE A 103 0.97 -11.40 16.98
C PHE A 103 1.58 -12.27 15.87
N GLU A 104 2.62 -11.79 15.18
CA GLU A 104 3.28 -12.58 14.12
C GLU A 104 4.04 -13.77 14.70
N LEU A 105 4.63 -13.65 15.90
CA LEU A 105 5.25 -14.77 16.61
C LEU A 105 4.23 -15.87 16.94
N ASP A 106 3.07 -15.49 17.48
CA ASP A 106 1.97 -16.41 17.77
C ASP A 106 1.40 -17.03 16.49
N ASP A 107 1.25 -16.24 15.42
CA ASP A 107 0.79 -16.75 14.11
C ASP A 107 1.79 -17.74 13.49
N ARG A 108 3.09 -17.46 13.59
CA ARG A 108 4.15 -18.38 13.14
C ARG A 108 4.10 -19.68 13.92
N LYS A 109 3.99 -19.64 15.24
CA LYS A 109 3.86 -20.83 16.09
C LYS A 109 2.60 -21.64 15.72
N ARG A 110 1.48 -20.94 15.52
CA ARG A 110 0.22 -21.56 15.07
C ARG A 110 0.40 -22.29 13.73
N ARG A 111 1.09 -21.67 12.76
CA ARG A 111 1.37 -22.26 11.44
C ARG A 111 2.37 -23.41 11.53
N SER A 112 3.37 -23.37 12.40
CA SER A 112 4.36 -24.45 12.54
C SER A 112 3.80 -25.69 13.22
N THR A 113 2.80 -25.54 14.11
CA THR A 113 2.15 -26.68 14.79
C THR A 113 1.02 -27.32 14.00
N ALA A 114 0.59 -26.71 12.89
CA ALA A 114 -0.55 -27.19 12.13
C ALA A 114 -0.16 -28.32 11.17
N SER A 115 -0.94 -29.41 11.16
CA SER A 115 -0.74 -30.52 10.22
C SER A 115 -1.06 -30.16 8.77
N SER A 116 -1.69 -29.01 8.52
CA SER A 116 -2.05 -28.49 7.20
C SER A 116 -1.53 -27.08 6.99
N VAL A 117 -1.37 -26.69 5.72
CA VAL A 117 -0.94 -25.34 5.36
C VAL A 117 -2.05 -24.35 5.76
N LEU A 118 -1.78 -23.56 6.80
CA LEU A 118 -2.68 -22.49 7.24
C LEU A 118 -2.22 -21.15 6.65
N ASN A 119 -3.20 -20.36 6.18
CA ASN A 119 -2.95 -18.99 5.76
C ASN A 119 -2.43 -18.16 6.95
N ARG A 120 -1.52 -17.23 6.65
CA ARG A 120 -1.07 -16.21 7.61
C ARG A 120 -2.27 -15.39 8.07
N LYS A 121 -2.32 -15.08 9.36
CA LYS A 121 -3.25 -14.07 9.89
C LYS A 121 -2.50 -12.76 10.09
N VAL A 122 -3.19 -11.65 9.90
CA VAL A 122 -2.67 -10.31 10.20
C VAL A 122 -3.61 -9.57 11.15
N PRO A 123 -3.11 -8.65 11.99
CA PRO A 123 -3.97 -7.84 12.83
C PRO A 123 -4.80 -6.86 11.99
N THR A 124 -6.13 -6.91 12.17
CA THR A 124 -7.03 -5.91 11.60
C THR A 124 -6.99 -4.61 12.42
N SER A 125 -7.55 -3.53 11.87
CA SER A 125 -7.70 -2.26 12.60
C SER A 125 -8.53 -2.42 13.88
N ALA A 126 -9.58 -3.24 13.84
CA ALA A 126 -10.42 -3.56 15.00
C ALA A 126 -9.63 -4.31 16.08
N MET A 127 -8.86 -5.34 15.70
CA MET A 127 -8.04 -6.10 16.66
C MET A 127 -6.99 -5.22 17.33
N TYR A 128 -6.37 -4.31 16.58
CA TYR A 128 -5.42 -3.36 17.15
C TYR A 128 -6.08 -2.38 18.12
N LYS A 129 -7.24 -1.83 17.76
CA LYS A 129 -8.05 -0.97 18.64
C LYS A 129 -8.40 -1.69 19.94
N ASP A 130 -8.92 -2.91 19.86
CA ASP A 130 -9.34 -3.69 21.03
C ASP A 130 -8.17 -4.00 21.96
N HIS A 131 -6.97 -4.28 21.40
CA HIS A 131 -5.74 -4.41 22.17
C HIS A 131 -5.38 -3.13 22.93
N LEU A 132 -5.50 -1.96 22.29
CA LEU A 132 -5.22 -0.69 22.94
C LEU A 132 -6.23 -0.37 24.06
N ILE A 133 -7.52 -0.67 23.85
CA ILE A 133 -8.56 -0.52 24.89
C ILE A 133 -8.25 -1.45 26.06
N LYS A 134 -8.00 -2.74 25.81
CA LYS A 134 -7.70 -3.74 26.84
C LYS A 134 -6.50 -3.37 27.72
N ASN A 135 -5.51 -2.68 27.14
CA ASN A 135 -4.32 -2.22 27.86
C ASN A 135 -4.43 -0.78 28.39
N ASN A 136 -5.64 -0.20 28.41
CA ASN A 136 -5.91 1.17 28.87
C ASN A 136 -5.07 2.25 28.17
N LYS A 137 -4.68 2.02 26.91
CA LYS A 137 -3.91 2.98 26.09
C LYS A 137 -4.80 3.98 25.37
N ILE A 138 -6.05 3.65 25.11
CA ILE A 138 -7.08 4.53 24.54
C ILE A 138 -8.41 4.34 25.29
N SER A 139 -9.32 5.31 25.15
CA SER A 139 -10.67 5.25 25.71
C SER A 139 -11.50 4.11 25.09
N GLU A 140 -12.41 3.53 25.87
CA GLU A 140 -13.40 2.56 25.38
C GLU A 140 -14.30 3.13 24.26
N CYS A 141 -14.49 4.46 24.23
CA CYS A 141 -15.24 5.15 23.18
C CYS A 141 -14.40 5.47 21.93
N ALA A 142 -13.12 5.07 21.89
CA ALA A 142 -12.27 5.30 20.73
C ALA A 142 -12.80 4.52 19.51
N THR A 143 -12.81 5.17 18.36
CA THR A 143 -13.32 4.56 17.13
C THR A 143 -12.26 3.74 16.42
N SER A 144 -10.98 3.99 16.71
CA SER A 144 -9.88 3.46 15.91
C SER A 144 -8.54 3.38 16.66
N GLY A 145 -7.55 2.72 16.05
CA GLY A 145 -6.22 2.51 16.64
C GLY A 145 -5.40 3.80 16.72
N LEU A 146 -4.37 3.81 17.55
CA LEU A 146 -3.53 4.99 17.83
C LEU A 146 -2.21 4.93 17.06
N TYR A 147 -1.86 6.01 16.37
CA TYR A 147 -0.68 6.08 15.50
C TYR A 147 0.16 7.31 15.82
N ARG A 148 1.49 7.14 15.82
CA ARG A 148 2.45 8.22 16.01
C ARG A 148 2.77 8.86 14.66
N ARG A 149 2.67 10.19 14.60
CA ARG A 149 3.12 11.01 13.47
C ARG A 149 4.61 11.26 13.61
N ILE A 150 5.38 10.92 12.58
CA ILE A 150 6.84 11.05 12.58
C ILE A 150 7.27 11.93 11.42
N PHE A 151 7.81 13.10 11.74
CA PHE A 151 8.34 14.04 10.77
C PHE A 151 9.81 13.70 10.49
N LEU A 152 10.09 13.27 9.27
CA LEU A 152 11.45 12.96 8.79
C LEU A 152 12.15 14.21 8.21
N LYS A 153 11.37 15.24 7.92
CA LYS A 153 11.81 16.55 7.44
C LYS A 153 11.02 17.65 8.10
N ASN A 154 11.67 18.78 8.36
CA ASN A 154 10.95 20.00 8.66
C ASN A 154 10.48 20.65 7.35
N TYR A 155 9.23 20.35 6.94
CA TYR A 155 8.58 20.96 5.78
C TYR A 155 7.39 21.85 6.16
N LEU A 156 6.91 21.76 7.40
CA LEU A 156 5.85 22.61 7.94
C LEU A 156 6.52 23.87 8.49
N HIS A 157 6.49 24.96 7.73
CA HIS A 157 7.17 26.23 8.08
C HIS A 157 8.68 26.06 8.39
N PRO A 158 9.50 25.64 7.39
CA PRO A 158 10.91 25.33 7.59
C PRO A 158 11.67 26.47 8.28
N GLY A 159 12.30 26.16 9.42
CA GLY A 159 13.13 27.11 10.18
C GLY A 159 12.36 28.16 10.99
N LEU A 160 11.03 28.12 10.99
CA LEU A 160 10.19 29.06 11.75
C LEU A 160 9.61 28.42 13.01
N ILE A 161 9.00 27.24 12.87
CA ILE A 161 8.30 26.55 13.95
C ILE A 161 8.60 25.05 13.85
N SER A 162 8.88 24.40 14.99
CA SER A 162 9.06 22.95 14.99
C SER A 162 7.70 22.22 14.91
N PRO A 163 7.63 21.01 14.36
CA PRO A 163 6.41 20.20 14.41
C PRO A 163 5.89 19.97 15.85
N GLU A 164 6.79 19.93 16.83
CA GLU A 164 6.46 19.80 18.25
C GLU A 164 5.71 21.04 18.76
N ASP A 165 6.18 22.24 18.42
CA ASP A 165 5.53 23.50 18.80
C ASP A 165 4.15 23.68 18.13
N LEU A 166 3.95 23.07 16.96
CA LEU A 166 2.65 23.01 16.29
C LEU A 166 1.68 21.97 16.92
N GLY A 167 2.13 21.16 17.87
CA GLY A 167 1.32 20.11 18.50
C GLY A 167 0.97 18.94 17.57
N VAL A 168 1.60 18.86 16.40
CA VAL A 168 1.29 17.86 15.35
C VAL A 168 2.05 16.55 15.50
N THR A 169 2.94 16.44 16.49
CA THR A 169 3.69 15.22 16.80
C THR A 169 2.94 14.26 17.74
N THR A 170 1.84 14.72 18.34
CA THR A 170 1.01 13.88 19.20
C THR A 170 0.44 12.68 18.46
N SER A 171 0.26 11.56 19.15
CA SER A 171 -0.37 10.39 18.52
C SER A 171 -1.84 10.69 18.17
N LYS A 172 -2.31 10.16 17.05
CA LYS A 172 -3.65 10.41 16.52
C LYS A 172 -4.31 9.11 16.09
N GLN A 173 -5.64 9.06 16.21
CA GLN A 173 -6.40 7.89 15.81
C GLN A 173 -6.51 7.79 14.29
N TRP A 174 -6.37 6.58 13.75
CA TRP A 174 -6.60 6.30 12.33
C TRP A 174 -7.26 4.94 12.16
N HIS A 175 -8.29 4.89 11.32
CA HIS A 175 -9.19 3.75 11.15
C HIS A 175 -8.65 2.65 10.23
N GLY A 176 -7.61 2.97 9.46
CA GLY A 176 -7.13 2.07 8.41
C GLY A 176 -6.33 0.87 8.90
N ALA A 177 -5.99 0.02 7.94
CA ALA A 177 -5.30 -1.24 8.19
C ALA A 177 -3.85 -0.95 8.67
N PRO A 178 -3.45 -1.43 9.85
CA PRO A 178 -2.12 -1.13 10.39
C PRO A 178 -0.98 -1.51 9.45
N ILE A 179 -1.12 -2.62 8.71
CA ILE A 179 -0.09 -3.10 7.78
C ILE A 179 0.29 -2.07 6.70
N ALA A 180 -0.65 -1.21 6.29
CA ALA A 180 -0.41 -0.15 5.31
C ALA A 180 0.66 0.85 5.83
N THR A 181 0.58 1.16 7.11
CA THR A 181 1.52 2.08 7.78
C THR A 181 2.82 1.39 8.17
N LEU A 182 2.75 0.13 8.61
CA LEU A 182 3.92 -0.68 8.92
C LEU A 182 4.82 -0.87 7.69
N ARG A 183 4.21 -1.05 6.51
CA ARG A 183 4.94 -1.06 5.24
C ARG A 183 5.80 0.19 5.05
N ARG A 184 5.23 1.38 5.20
CA ARG A 184 5.99 2.64 5.08
C ARG A 184 7.04 2.80 6.18
N GLY A 185 6.72 2.38 7.40
CA GLY A 185 7.70 2.32 8.50
C GLY A 185 8.91 1.45 8.15
N ILE A 186 8.67 0.24 7.64
CA ILE A 186 9.73 -0.70 7.23
C ILE A 186 10.56 -0.13 6.07
N MET A 187 9.96 0.56 5.10
CA MET A 187 10.71 1.23 4.03
C MET A 187 11.68 2.29 4.55
N THR A 188 11.33 2.97 5.64
CA THR A 188 12.16 4.03 6.24
C THR A 188 13.48 3.47 6.79
N LEU A 189 13.54 2.17 7.14
CA LEU A 189 14.77 1.51 7.57
C LEU A 189 15.86 1.52 6.48
N GLY A 190 15.48 1.57 5.20
CA GLY A 190 16.41 1.67 4.08
C GLY A 190 16.84 3.10 3.73
N SER A 191 16.26 4.11 4.40
CA SER A 191 16.51 5.52 4.12
C SER A 191 17.50 6.12 5.13
N PRO A 192 18.35 7.08 4.74
CA PRO A 192 19.11 7.90 5.68
C PRO A 192 18.25 8.63 6.71
N ARG A 193 16.94 8.78 6.44
CA ARG A 193 15.96 9.34 7.39
C ARG A 193 15.69 8.47 8.61
N VAL A 194 16.23 7.26 8.67
CA VAL A 194 16.15 6.38 9.85
C VAL A 194 16.65 7.05 11.12
N THR A 195 17.56 8.03 11.01
CA THR A 195 18.07 8.81 12.16
C THR A 195 17.00 9.64 12.88
N SER A 196 15.84 9.87 12.25
CA SER A 196 14.70 10.54 12.86
C SER A 196 13.84 9.59 13.71
N LEU A 197 14.15 8.29 13.74
CA LEU A 197 13.48 7.29 14.56
C LEU A 197 14.32 6.98 15.80
N ASP A 198 13.65 6.74 16.93
CA ASP A 198 14.31 6.20 18.12
C ASP A 198 14.76 4.74 17.90
N GLU A 199 15.83 4.35 18.60
CA GLU A 199 16.47 3.04 18.44
C GLU A 199 15.50 1.87 18.71
N VAL A 200 14.59 2.02 19.68
CA VAL A 200 13.58 1.01 20.00
C VAL A 200 12.66 0.78 18.80
N THR A 201 12.18 1.85 18.20
CA THR A 201 11.32 1.80 17.01
C THR A 201 12.04 1.18 15.82
N VAL A 202 13.30 1.55 15.59
CA VAL A 202 14.13 0.95 14.53
C VAL A 202 14.24 -0.56 14.73
N ASN A 203 14.58 -1.00 15.94
CA ASN A 203 14.72 -2.42 16.27
C ASN A 203 13.41 -3.20 16.12
N GLN A 204 12.29 -2.61 16.53
CA GLN A 204 10.97 -3.23 16.39
C GLN A 204 10.52 -3.35 14.93
N LEU A 205 10.70 -2.29 14.12
CA LEU A 205 10.41 -2.35 12.68
C LEU A 205 11.32 -3.34 11.97
N GLN A 206 12.60 -3.40 12.36
CA GLN A 206 13.57 -4.36 11.83
C GLN A 206 13.14 -5.80 12.16
N THR A 207 12.69 -6.04 13.40
CA THR A 207 12.16 -7.33 13.85
C THR A 207 10.92 -7.71 13.03
N LEU A 208 9.96 -6.79 12.87
CA LEU A 208 8.77 -7.02 12.05
C LEU A 208 9.10 -7.35 10.60
N ARG A 209 10.02 -6.60 9.97
CA ARG A 209 10.48 -6.89 8.61
C ARG A 209 11.00 -8.32 8.49
N ASP A 210 11.84 -8.73 9.43
CA ASP A 210 12.45 -10.06 9.41
C ASP A 210 11.38 -11.13 9.69
N LEU A 211 10.42 -10.88 10.58
CA LEU A 211 9.27 -11.76 10.83
C LEU A 211 8.30 -11.84 9.64
N TYR A 212 8.22 -10.82 8.79
CA TYR A 212 7.35 -10.87 7.62
C TYR A 212 7.98 -11.58 6.43
N PHE A 213 9.27 -11.37 6.19
CA PHE A 213 9.91 -11.76 4.94
C PHE A 213 11.07 -12.76 5.07
N ARG A 214 11.69 -12.90 6.25
CA ARG A 214 12.77 -13.88 6.41
C ARG A 214 12.17 -15.28 6.52
N PRO A 215 12.57 -16.23 5.64
CA PRO A 215 12.10 -17.60 5.72
C PRO A 215 12.56 -18.22 7.04
N THR A 216 11.67 -18.99 7.65
CA THR A 216 12.02 -19.94 8.71
C THR A 216 12.52 -21.24 8.07
N GLU A 217 13.34 -22.01 8.77
CA GLU A 217 13.86 -23.29 8.27
C GLU A 217 12.72 -24.25 7.85
N ASP A 218 11.54 -24.12 8.45
CA ASP A 218 10.33 -24.91 8.15
C ASP A 218 9.48 -24.40 6.97
N ASN A 219 9.82 -23.23 6.38
CA ASN A 219 9.05 -22.67 5.27
C ASN A 219 9.96 -21.83 4.35
N PRO A 220 10.74 -22.46 3.46
CA PRO A 220 11.51 -21.74 2.48
C PRO A 220 10.55 -21.08 1.51
N VAL A 221 10.29 -19.78 1.70
CA VAL A 221 9.66 -18.96 0.66
C VAL A 221 10.53 -19.10 -0.57
N ASN A 222 10.07 -19.89 -1.53
CA ASN A 222 10.80 -20.25 -2.73
C ASN A 222 10.78 -19.06 -3.70
N ILE A 223 11.49 -17.99 -3.36
CA ILE A 223 11.72 -16.85 -4.26
C ILE A 223 12.75 -17.22 -5.34
N ARG A 224 13.46 -18.36 -5.17
CA ARG A 224 14.36 -18.90 -6.19
C ARG A 224 13.67 -19.97 -7.02
N SER A 225 12.61 -19.60 -7.73
CA SER A 225 12.29 -20.32 -8.96
C SER A 225 13.41 -20.06 -9.98
N SER A 226 14.36 -20.99 -10.00
CA SER A 226 15.02 -21.53 -11.19
C SER A 226 14.89 -20.69 -12.48
N ARG A 227 15.81 -19.75 -12.67
CA ARG A 227 16.51 -19.65 -13.95
C ARG A 227 17.94 -20.04 -13.73
N SER A 228 18.25 -21.30 -14.00
CA SER A 228 19.58 -21.64 -14.49
C SER A 228 19.82 -20.76 -15.72
N LEU A 229 20.78 -19.84 -15.60
CA LEU A 229 21.39 -19.22 -16.76
C LEU A 229 21.82 -20.36 -17.70
N PRO A 230 21.50 -20.31 -19.00
CA PRO A 230 22.13 -21.21 -19.95
C PRO A 230 23.64 -21.04 -19.80
N ASP A 231 24.28 -22.14 -19.46
CA ASP A 231 25.71 -22.30 -19.41
C ASP A 231 26.24 -21.99 -20.82
N HIS A 232 26.62 -20.74 -21.07
CA HIS A 232 27.37 -20.37 -22.26
C HIS A 232 28.76 -20.98 -22.09
N LYS A 233 28.88 -22.27 -22.45
CA LYS A 233 30.14 -22.89 -22.79
C LYS A 233 30.77 -22.01 -23.87
N GLY A 234 31.75 -21.23 -23.45
CA GLY A 234 32.64 -20.49 -24.33
C GLY A 234 33.40 -21.48 -25.19
N GLU A 235 32.91 -21.72 -26.41
CA GLU A 235 33.72 -22.29 -27.46
C GLU A 235 34.81 -21.29 -27.82
N LYS A 236 36.04 -21.78 -27.67
CA LYS A 236 37.28 -21.08 -27.99
C LYS A 236 37.27 -20.72 -29.48
N ARG A 237 37.59 -19.46 -29.79
CA ARG A 237 37.96 -19.02 -31.14
C ARG A 237 39.14 -19.85 -31.66
N PRO A 238 39.08 -20.34 -32.90
CA PRO A 238 40.24 -20.38 -33.77
C PRO A 238 40.30 -19.10 -34.60
N VAL A 239 41.52 -18.65 -34.83
CA VAL A 239 41.91 -17.50 -35.63
C VAL A 239 42.20 -17.96 -37.07
N ASP A 240 41.95 -17.06 -38.02
CA ASP A 240 42.43 -16.94 -39.41
C ASP A 240 41.72 -17.57 -40.63
N GLY A 241 41.61 -16.73 -41.68
CA GLY A 241 41.48 -17.06 -43.11
C GLY A 241 40.05 -16.91 -43.66
N ASP A 242 39.58 -15.74 -44.08
CA ASP A 242 39.78 -15.04 -45.37
C ASP A 242 38.92 -15.57 -46.54
N GLU A 243 38.39 -14.59 -47.30
CA GLU A 243 37.70 -14.61 -48.59
C GLU A 243 36.23 -15.09 -48.72
N GLY A 244 35.39 -14.25 -49.37
CA GLY A 244 34.26 -14.76 -50.19
C GLY A 244 32.87 -14.10 -50.09
N GLN A 245 32.76 -12.82 -50.44
CA GLN A 245 31.74 -12.14 -51.28
C GLN A 245 30.34 -12.78 -51.62
N LEU A 246 29.31 -11.89 -51.62
CA LEU A 246 28.03 -11.78 -52.39
C LEU A 246 26.77 -11.68 -51.50
N GLU A 247 26.12 -10.51 -51.34
CA GLU A 247 25.11 -9.87 -52.24
C GLU A 247 23.88 -10.76 -52.56
N SER A 248 22.61 -10.34 -52.61
CA SER A 248 21.84 -9.10 -52.39
C SER A 248 20.34 -9.42 -52.60
N LYS A 249 19.46 -8.42 -52.35
CA LYS A 249 18.11 -8.16 -52.93
C LYS A 249 16.81 -8.65 -52.25
N ARG A 250 16.19 -7.68 -51.56
CA ARG A 250 14.82 -7.10 -51.70
C ARG A 250 13.83 -7.77 -52.68
N VAL A 251 12.57 -7.92 -52.26
CA VAL A 251 11.34 -7.53 -53.02
C VAL A 251 10.19 -7.15 -52.04
N LYS A 252 9.46 -6.08 -52.37
CA LYS A 252 8.23 -5.51 -51.76
C LYS A 252 6.96 -6.09 -52.40
N GLN A 253 5.82 -6.08 -51.69
CA GLN A 253 4.45 -5.65 -52.11
C GLN A 253 3.45 -5.95 -50.96
N ASP A 254 2.73 -4.98 -50.35
CA ASP A 254 1.45 -4.32 -50.75
C ASP A 254 0.34 -5.33 -51.15
N LEU A 255 -0.94 -5.31 -50.72
CA LEU A 255 -1.85 -4.25 -50.27
C LEU A 255 -3.19 -4.88 -49.75
N THR A 256 -3.82 -4.24 -48.75
CA THR A 256 -5.29 -4.07 -48.47
C THR A 256 -6.35 -5.20 -48.39
N TRP A 257 -7.04 -5.18 -47.23
CA TRP A 257 -8.44 -5.48 -46.80
C TRP A 257 -9.56 -5.90 -47.79
N VAL A 258 -10.46 -6.82 -47.35
CA VAL A 258 -11.93 -6.65 -47.11
C VAL A 258 -12.60 -7.92 -46.48
N ASP A 259 -13.36 -7.69 -45.39
CA ASP A 259 -14.53 -8.37 -44.74
C ASP A 259 -14.74 -9.90 -44.52
N LYS A 260 -14.78 -10.27 -43.21
CA LYS A 260 -15.72 -11.13 -42.39
C LYS A 260 -16.40 -12.42 -42.95
N PRO A 261 -16.98 -13.30 -42.08
CA PRO A 261 -16.60 -13.79 -40.74
C PRO A 261 -16.66 -15.34 -40.66
N GLU A 262 -15.96 -16.00 -39.73
CA GLU A 262 -16.45 -17.23 -39.07
C GLU A 262 -15.49 -17.72 -37.97
N ASP A 263 -16.11 -18.24 -36.92
CA ASP A 263 -15.55 -18.75 -35.68
C ASP A 263 -14.54 -19.90 -35.90
N THR A 264 -13.37 -19.85 -35.25
CA THR A 264 -12.87 -20.99 -34.44
C THR A 264 -11.76 -20.53 -33.47
N ASP A 265 -11.84 -21.12 -32.29
CA ASP A 265 -10.98 -21.01 -31.10
C ASP A 265 -9.46 -20.88 -31.30
N GLY A 266 -8.80 -20.14 -30.39
CA GLY A 266 -7.34 -20.26 -30.24
C GLY A 266 -6.59 -19.17 -29.46
N ASN A 267 -6.88 -19.02 -28.17
CA ASN A 267 -5.87 -18.91 -27.09
C ASN A 267 -4.69 -17.91 -27.21
N ASN A 268 -4.73 -16.78 -26.47
CA ASN A 268 -3.70 -16.40 -25.46
C ASN A 268 -3.91 -14.99 -24.89
N PHE A 269 -4.55 -14.90 -23.71
CA PHE A 269 -4.39 -13.77 -22.78
C PHE A 269 -4.39 -14.29 -21.33
N ASN A 270 -3.39 -15.12 -21.01
CA ASN A 270 -3.14 -15.60 -19.65
C ASN A 270 -2.33 -14.59 -18.82
N HIS A 271 -2.88 -13.37 -18.63
CA HIS A 271 -2.32 -12.42 -17.65
C HIS A 271 -3.35 -11.74 -16.73
N GLN A 272 -4.61 -12.18 -16.74
CA GLN A 272 -5.66 -11.58 -15.90
C GLN A 272 -6.19 -12.47 -14.76
N GLN A 273 -5.72 -13.72 -14.63
CA GLN A 273 -6.37 -14.70 -13.74
C GLN A 273 -5.97 -14.66 -12.25
N ASN A 274 -5.10 -13.76 -11.79
CA ASN A 274 -4.74 -13.70 -10.36
C ASN A 274 -5.33 -12.51 -9.56
N ARG A 275 -6.25 -11.73 -10.12
CA ARG A 275 -6.98 -10.68 -9.37
C ARG A 275 -8.20 -11.21 -8.59
N GLY A 276 -8.14 -12.47 -8.19
CA GLY A 276 -9.27 -13.21 -7.59
C GLY A 276 -9.24 -13.34 -6.07
N CYS A 277 -8.45 -12.55 -5.34
CA CYS A 277 -8.68 -12.45 -3.90
C CYS A 277 -9.85 -11.49 -3.70
N ALA A 278 -11.07 -12.03 -3.80
CA ALA A 278 -12.28 -11.30 -3.43
C ALA A 278 -12.18 -10.99 -1.94
N PHE A 279 -11.70 -9.80 -1.62
CA PHE A 279 -11.89 -9.22 -0.30
C PHE A 279 -13.38 -9.32 0.01
N ARG A 280 -13.75 -9.81 1.20
CA ARG A 280 -15.16 -9.76 1.59
C ARG A 280 -15.60 -8.32 1.43
N ASP A 281 -16.60 -8.07 0.58
CA ASP A 281 -17.18 -6.75 0.42
C ASP A 281 -17.72 -6.31 1.78
N GLU A 282 -16.91 -5.51 2.49
CA GLU A 282 -17.30 -4.90 3.74
C GLU A 282 -18.26 -3.77 3.37
N TRP A 283 -19.56 -4.09 3.43
CA TRP A 283 -20.62 -3.13 3.17
C TRP A 283 -20.55 -2.02 4.21
N VAL A 284 -20.10 -0.83 3.79
CA VAL A 284 -20.10 0.38 4.62
C VAL A 284 -21.51 0.73 5.11
N LEU A 285 -22.51 0.44 4.26
CA LEU A 285 -23.94 0.55 4.53
C LEU A 285 -24.60 -0.83 4.32
N GLY A 286 -24.31 -1.76 5.22
CA GLY A 286 -24.92 -3.08 5.22
C GLY A 286 -26.40 -3.07 5.60
N PRO A 287 -27.11 -4.19 5.43
CA PRO A 287 -28.53 -4.33 5.79
C PRO A 287 -28.81 -4.11 7.29
N ASP A 288 -27.77 -4.10 8.11
CA ASP A 288 -27.85 -3.94 9.57
C ASP A 288 -27.93 -2.47 10.04
N LEU A 289 -27.77 -1.50 9.13
CA LEU A 289 -27.81 -0.06 9.46
C LEU A 289 -29.18 0.54 9.16
N THR A 290 -29.77 1.19 10.16
CA THR A 290 -31.02 1.95 10.01
C THR A 290 -30.78 3.28 9.31
N THR A 291 -31.80 3.81 8.62
CA THR A 291 -31.75 5.15 8.01
C THR A 291 -31.33 6.24 8.99
N GLN A 292 -31.78 6.15 10.25
CA GLN A 292 -31.42 7.11 11.28
C GLN A 292 -29.92 7.05 11.63
N GLU A 293 -29.34 5.86 11.72
CA GLU A 293 -27.90 5.70 11.95
C GLU A 293 -27.08 6.25 10.79
N VAL A 294 -27.54 6.04 9.55
CA VAL A 294 -26.90 6.63 8.36
C VAL A 294 -26.95 8.16 8.40
N ILE A 295 -28.11 8.76 8.73
CA ILE A 295 -28.25 10.21 8.85
C ILE A 295 -27.34 10.75 9.95
N CYS A 296 -27.37 10.16 11.14
CA CYS A 296 -26.51 10.57 12.25
C CYS A 296 -25.02 10.45 11.88
N ARG A 297 -24.65 9.43 11.09
CA ARG A 297 -23.29 9.19 10.64
C ARG A 297 -22.82 10.28 9.66
N TYR A 298 -23.58 10.54 8.59
CA TYR A 298 -23.07 11.34 7.47
C TYR A 298 -23.61 12.78 7.40
N ALA A 299 -24.73 13.11 8.06
CA ALA A 299 -25.27 14.47 8.02
C ALA A 299 -24.27 15.56 8.47
N PRO A 300 -23.44 15.36 9.52
CA PRO A 300 -22.45 16.36 9.93
C PRO A 300 -21.41 16.70 8.85
N ILE A 301 -21.05 15.75 7.98
CA ILE A 301 -20.04 15.93 6.93
C ILE A 301 -20.54 16.89 5.85
N PHE A 302 -21.85 16.86 5.57
CA PHE A 302 -22.46 17.73 4.57
C PHE A 302 -22.84 19.11 5.11
N ALA A 303 -22.77 19.32 6.43
CA ALA A 303 -23.10 20.61 7.05
C ALA A 303 -21.97 21.65 6.96
N HIS A 304 -20.77 21.23 6.54
CA HIS A 304 -19.57 22.08 6.46
C HIS A 304 -19.24 22.58 5.03
N HIS A 305 -20.18 22.46 4.10
CA HIS A 305 -20.07 22.94 2.71
C HIS A 305 -20.92 24.19 2.45
#